data_AF-A0A3B8ZY49-F1
#
_entry.id   AF-A0A3B8ZY49-F1
#
_cell.length_a   1.000
_cell.length_b   1.000
_cell.length_c   1.000
_cell.angle_alpha   90.00
_cell.angle_beta   90.00
_cell.angle_gamma   90.00
#
_symmetry.space_group_name_H-M   'P 1'
#
loop_
_entity.id
_entity.type
_entity.pdbx_description
1 polymer ?
#
loop_
_entity_poly.entity_id
_entity_poly.type
_entity_poly.pdbx_seq_one_letter_code
_entity_poly.pdbx_strand_id
1 'polypeptide(L)' 'MLINAGIRQIVYLDGYPDHLSLAMLKEAGIECRHFVPTVSPANPELVL' A
#
# COMPACT_ATOMS: atom_id res chain seq x y z
N MET A 1 9.83 -0.14 9.90
CA MET A 1 9.00 0.92 10.52
C MET A 1 8.83 2.05 9.51
N LEU A 2 7.62 2.27 8.97
CA LEU A 2 7.38 3.22 7.87
C LEU A 2 7.04 4.64 8.33
N ILE A 3 6.52 4.78 9.56
CA ILE A 3 6.00 6.03 10.12
C ILE A 3 7.05 7.16 10.18
N ASN A 4 8.27 6.84 10.62
CA ASN A 4 9.34 7.84 10.78
C ASN A 4 10.23 8.00 9.54
N ALA A 5 9.86 7.39 8.41
CA ALA A 5 10.69 7.38 7.21
C ALA A 5 10.45 8.58 6.27
N GLY A 6 9.58 9.52 6.65
CA GLY A 6 9.19 10.64 5.78
C GLY A 6 8.33 10.22 4.57
N ILE A 7 7.73 9.03 4.63
CA ILE A 7 6.84 8.51 3.59
C ILE A 7 5.50 9.25 3.68
N ARG A 8 4.93 9.58 2.51
CA ARG A 8 3.61 10.20 2.41
C ARG A 8 2.50 9.24 1.96
N GLN A 9 2.88 8.19 1.24
CA GLN A 9 1.92 7.23 0.69
C GLN A 9 2.51 5.82 0.64
N ILE A 10 1.68 4.83 0.98
CA ILE A 10 1.97 3.40 0.87
C ILE A 10 0.94 2.79 -0.07
N VAL A 11 1.43 2.05 -1.06
CA VAL A 11 0.63 1.22 -1.95
C VAL A 11 1.07 -0.22 -1.76
N TYR A 12 0.13 -1.13 -1.50
CA TYR A 12 0.45 -2.51 -1.11
C TYR A 12 -0.48 -3.50 -1.80
N LEU A 13 0.04 -4.69 -2.12
CA LEU A 13 -0.67 -5.73 -2.90
C LEU A 13 -1.69 -6.51 -2.06
N ASP A 14 -1.28 -6.97 -0.89
CA ASP A 14 -2.12 -7.76 0.03
C ASP A 14 -1.48 -7.76 1.44
N GLY A 15 -2.23 -8.19 2.45
CA GLY A 15 -1.71 -8.54 3.77
C GLY A 15 -1.21 -7.38 4.65
N TYR A 16 -1.43 -6.13 4.24
CA TYR A 16 -1.04 -4.93 4.98
C TYR A 16 -2.18 -3.89 5.01
N PRO A 17 -2.16 -2.90 5.91
CA PRO A 17 -1.82 -2.99 7.33
C PRO A 17 -2.99 -3.61 8.13
N ASP A 18 -2.70 -4.26 9.26
CA ASP A 18 -3.75 -4.63 10.22
C ASP A 18 -4.45 -3.39 10.81
N HIS A 19 -5.55 -3.58 11.54
CA HIS A 19 -6.35 -2.44 12.02
C HIS A 19 -5.56 -1.46 12.90
N LEU A 20 -4.67 -1.98 13.74
CA LEU A 20 -3.79 -1.18 14.59
C LEU A 20 -2.80 -0.37 13.75
N SER A 21 -2.14 -1.01 12.80
CA SER A 21 -1.17 -0.38 11.90
C SER A 21 -1.83 0.68 11.03
N LEU A 22 -3.05 0.45 10.54
CA LEU A 22 -3.85 1.44 9.80
C LEU A 22 -4.12 2.68 10.64
N ALA A 23 -4.48 2.52 11.91
CA ALA A 23 -4.71 3.63 12.83
C ALA A 23 -3.43 4.45 13.04
N MET A 24 -2.30 3.77 13.27
CA MET A 24 -1.00 4.43 13.47
C MET A 24 -0.51 5.17 12.21
N LEU A 25 -0.66 4.57 11.03
CA LEU A 25 -0.29 5.21 9.76
C LEU A 25 -1.17 6.43 9.48
N LYS A 26 -2.47 6.34 9.80
CA LYS A 26 -3.41 7.46 9.66
C LYS A 26 -3.05 8.62 10.60
N GLU A 27 -2.74 8.33 11.87
CA GLU A 27 -2.28 9.34 12.84
C GLU A 27 -0.96 9.99 12.40
N ALA A 28 -0.08 9.22 11.76
CA ALA A 28 1.16 9.73 11.17
C ALA A 28 0.95 10.56 9.89
N GLY A 29 -0.27 10.68 9.37
CA GLY A 29 -0.58 11.40 8.13
C GLY A 29 -0.13 10.67 6.86
N ILE A 30 0.02 9.35 6.92
CA ILE A 30 0.44 8.51 5.79
C ILE A 30 -0.79 7.94 5.09
N GLU A 31 -0.91 8.21 3.80
CA GLU A 31 -1.98 7.67 2.97
C GLU A 31 -1.71 6.20 2.62
N CYS A 32 -2.72 5.34 2.75
CA CYS A 32 -2.62 3.92 2.43
C CYS A 32 -3.61 3.55 1.33
N ARG A 33 -3.16 2.85 0.30
CA ARG A 33 -4.01 2.36 -0.79
C ARG A 33 -3.72 0.90 -1.11
N HIS A 34 -4.77 0.12 -1.31
CA HIS A 34 -4.65 -1.22 -1.85
C HIS A 34 -4.32 -1.14 -3.34
N PHE A 35 -3.32 -1.89 -3.77
CA PHE A 35 -3.07 -2.13 -5.17
C PHE A 35 -4.04 -3.20 -5.66
N VAL A 36 -4.66 -2.95 -6.81
CA VAL A 36 -5.49 -3.94 -7.51
C VAL A 36 -4.74 -4.25 -8.80
N PRO A 37 -4.13 -5.44 -8.92
CA PRO A 37 -3.47 -5.85 -10.16
C PRO A 37 -4.47 -5.78 -11.31
N THR A 38 -4.12 -5.04 -12.34
CA THR A 38 -4.84 -5.07 -13.61
C THR A 38 -3.94 -5.72 -14.64
N VAL A 39 -4.53 -6.54 -15.51
CA VAL A 39 -3.81 -7.12 -16.64
C VAL A 39 -3.45 -5.97 -17.58
N SER A 40 -2.15 -5.72 -17.76
CA SER A 40 -1.68 -4.75 -18.75
C SER A 40 -1.75 -5.37 -20.14
N PRO A 41 -2.37 -4.72 -21.14
CA PRO A 41 -2.38 -5.23 -22.51
C PRO A 41 -0.98 -5.31 -23.14
N ALA A 42 0.00 -4.59 -22.59
CA ALA A 42 1.40 -4.64 -23.03
C ALA A 42 2.18 -5.82 -22.42
N ASN A 43 1.68 -6.45 -21.35
CA ASN A 43 2.32 -7.60 -20.73
C ASN A 43 1.25 -8.51 -20.08
N PRO A 44 0.56 -9.34 -20.88
CA PRO A 44 -0.63 -10.07 -20.44
C PRO A 44 -0.35 -11.20 -19.43
N GLU A 45 0.89 -11.65 -19.29
CA GLU A 45 1.29 -12.70 -18.34
C GLU A 45 1.68 -12.14 -16.97
N LEU A 46 1.87 -10.83 -16.84
CA LEU A 46 2.27 -10.22 -15.59
C LEU A 46 1.03 -9.85 -14.77
N VAL A 47 0.55 -10.80 -13.97
CA VAL A 47 -0.30 -10.53 -12.81
C VAL A 47 0.60 -10.65 -11.59
N LEU A 48 0.85 -9.53 -10.89
CA LEU A 48 1.59 -9.52 -9.63
C LEU A 48 0.79 -10.24 -8.53
#